data_AF-A0A840TPY5-F1
#
_entry.id   AF-A0A840TPY5-F1
#
_cell.length_a   1.000
_cell.length_b   1.000
_cell.length_c   1.000
_cell.angle_alpha   90.00
_cell.angle_beta   90.00
_cell.angle_gamma   90.00
#
_symmetry.space_group_name_H-M   'P 1'
#
loop_
_entity.id
_entity.type
_entity.pdbx_description
1 polymer ?
#
loop_
_entity_poly.entity_id
_entity_poly.type
_entity_poly.pdbx_seq_one_letter_code
_entity_poly.pdbx_strand_id
1 'polypeptide(L)'
;MKPQALIQRKNALLLAAVILMVAALSWSFYQWRGQRMSSNWMGPFLSAAQNLMPGQRVFLIDIDDVKHFKALASVAEEDAYVFRQSTILVPYIYDPIGYPYLIRAATTLFPFVGHQLAIILFQSLVHLILCYSLLSSQHLSASFRILFLVLYALNPLVLRFVTFNHYYFWQVIPSFWLLFISLKISHRVGWGVLWFVLPFVLLARPTTLFAVLVCIVYWYKFKSKKWAIGYTVWLALLGSWLYVPNQKNPWHTMYVGVGAYSNPYGINLSDDDAYALYEQHTGIPLNPSTGGNYFELPVQRQYRDITQHTFLTIWQDKPFLLLKNAVINFFGGFSIGYVNKAPDWLNYLVSFSGLLFVGVLWYFKKFKILLFVVLSMAGYVLYYPPIQAYMYGNYLLLVWGLIEVLEAMRRKYPHAVKIT
;
A
#
# COMPACT_ATOMS: atom_id res chain seq x y z
N MET A 1 -23.50 17.30 -34.35
CA MET A 1 -24.04 16.17 -33.55
C MET A 1 -24.82 16.76 -32.38
N LYS A 2 -26.08 16.35 -32.15
CA LYS A 2 -26.92 16.95 -31.07
C LYS A 2 -26.28 16.69 -29.69
N PRO A 3 -26.30 17.65 -28.74
CA PRO A 3 -25.71 17.50 -27.40
C PRO A 3 -26.15 16.21 -26.66
N GLN A 4 -27.38 15.76 -26.87
CA GLN A 4 -27.92 14.53 -26.30
C GLN A 4 -27.17 13.26 -26.75
N ALA A 5 -26.80 13.16 -28.04
CA ALA A 5 -26.08 12.00 -28.57
C ALA A 5 -24.65 11.89 -28.00
N LEU A 6 -24.01 13.03 -27.72
CA LEU A 6 -22.69 13.08 -27.07
C LEU A 6 -22.76 12.59 -25.62
N ILE A 7 -23.79 13.02 -24.88
CA ILE A 7 -24.02 12.59 -23.49
C ILE A 7 -24.28 11.08 -23.42
N GLN A 8 -25.15 10.56 -24.29
CA GLN A 8 -25.46 9.13 -24.35
C GLN A 8 -24.20 8.30 -24.66
N ARG A 9 -23.41 8.71 -25.67
CA ARG A 9 -22.15 8.02 -26.01
C ARG A 9 -21.16 8.01 -24.84
N LYS A 10 -21.04 9.13 -24.13
CA LYS A 10 -20.15 9.23 -22.96
C LYS A 10 -20.60 8.28 -21.84
N ASN A 11 -21.90 8.24 -21.56
CA ASN A 11 -22.45 7.36 -20.52
C ASN A 11 -22.26 5.88 -20.88
N ALA A 12 -22.44 5.51 -22.15
CA ALA A 12 -22.19 4.15 -22.64
C ALA A 12 -20.73 3.72 -22.46
N LEU A 13 -19.77 4.58 -22.81
CA LEU A 13 -18.34 4.29 -22.63
C LEU A 13 -17.95 4.15 -21.15
N LEU A 14 -18.52 4.99 -20.28
CA LEU A 14 -18.26 4.90 -18.85
C LEU A 14 -18.86 3.62 -18.25
N LEU A 15 -20.06 3.23 -18.68
CA LEU A 15 -20.68 1.96 -18.28
C LEU A 15 -19.83 0.77 -18.73
N ALA A 16 -19.38 0.76 -19.99
CA ALA A 16 -18.49 -0.28 -20.50
C ALA A 16 -17.19 -0.37 -19.69
N ALA A 17 -16.57 0.77 -19.35
CA ALA A 17 -15.38 0.79 -18.50
C ALA A 17 -15.64 0.19 -17.10
N VAL A 18 -16.79 0.48 -16.49
CA VAL A 18 -17.17 -0.13 -15.20
C VAL A 18 -17.36 -1.63 -15.32
N ILE A 19 -18.06 -2.11 -16.35
CA ILE A 19 -18.25 -3.55 -16.59
C ILE A 19 -16.89 -4.25 -16.76
N LEU A 20 -15.98 -3.67 -17.53
CA LEU A 20 -14.63 -4.20 -17.71
C LEU A 20 -13.84 -4.25 -16.40
N MET A 21 -13.91 -3.20 -15.58
CA MET A 21 -13.24 -3.19 -14.27
C MET A 21 -13.80 -4.27 -13.33
N VAL A 22 -15.12 -4.44 -13.29
CA VAL A 22 -15.76 -5.50 -12.49
C VAL A 22 -15.34 -6.88 -12.98
N ALA A 23 -15.37 -7.13 -14.30
CA ALA A 23 -14.93 -8.40 -14.87
C ALA A 23 -13.45 -8.69 -14.57
N ALA A 24 -12.59 -7.69 -14.69
CA ALA A 24 -11.16 -7.82 -14.41
C ALA A 24 -10.88 -8.05 -12.91
N LEU A 25 -11.63 -7.42 -12.00
CA LEU A 25 -11.56 -7.66 -10.56
C LEU A 25 -11.99 -9.08 -10.21
N SER A 26 -13.11 -9.55 -10.76
CA SER A 26 -13.60 -10.92 -10.55
C SER A 26 -12.58 -11.95 -11.06
N TRP A 27 -12.01 -11.71 -12.25
CA TRP A 27 -10.95 -12.54 -12.80
C TRP A 27 -9.70 -12.53 -11.92
N SER A 28 -9.25 -11.35 -11.47
CA SER A 28 -8.10 -11.19 -10.57
C SER A 28 -8.32 -11.95 -9.27
N PHE A 29 -9.49 -11.80 -8.64
CA PHE A 29 -9.84 -12.53 -7.43
C PHE A 29 -9.75 -14.03 -7.63
N TYR A 30 -10.31 -14.57 -8.72
CA TYR A 30 -10.25 -15.99 -9.03
C TYR A 30 -8.80 -16.48 -9.24
N GLN A 31 -8.02 -15.77 -10.05
CA GLN A 31 -6.63 -16.14 -10.37
C GLN A 31 -5.70 -16.08 -9.15
N TRP A 32 -5.87 -15.08 -8.30
CA TRP A 32 -4.96 -14.80 -7.18
C TRP A 32 -5.49 -15.25 -5.83
N ARG A 33 -6.62 -15.96 -5.77
CA ARG A 33 -7.28 -16.39 -4.52
C ARG A 33 -6.34 -17.15 -3.57
N GLY A 34 -5.47 -18.00 -4.13
CA GLY A 34 -4.48 -18.75 -3.36
C GLY A 34 -3.28 -17.92 -2.92
N GLN A 35 -3.00 -16.79 -3.56
CA GLN A 35 -1.84 -15.93 -3.27
C GLN A 35 -2.24 -14.76 -2.38
N ARG A 36 -2.62 -15.08 -1.15
CA ARG A 36 -3.07 -14.12 -0.14
C ARG A 36 -2.12 -14.06 1.06
N MET A 37 -2.35 -13.14 1.97
CA MET A 37 -1.59 -13.07 3.21
C MET A 37 -1.85 -14.31 4.07
N SER A 38 -0.79 -14.83 4.70
CA SER A 38 -0.89 -15.96 5.62
C SER A 38 -1.91 -15.69 6.73
N SER A 39 -2.68 -16.72 7.09
CA SER A 39 -3.60 -16.71 8.23
C SER A 39 -2.90 -16.32 9.54
N ASN A 40 -1.59 -16.56 9.65
CA ASN A 40 -0.79 -16.12 10.79
C ASN A 40 -0.86 -14.60 11.01
N TRP A 41 -0.74 -13.83 9.93
CA TRP A 41 -0.73 -12.37 9.96
C TRP A 41 -2.14 -11.79 9.82
N MET A 42 -3.04 -12.49 9.14
CA MET A 42 -4.40 -11.99 8.92
C MET A 42 -5.34 -12.23 10.12
N GLY A 43 -5.20 -13.37 10.80
CA GLY A 43 -6.06 -13.76 11.92
C GLY A 43 -6.15 -12.71 13.03
N PRO A 44 -5.01 -12.19 13.56
CA PRO A 44 -5.03 -11.14 14.58
C PRO A 44 -5.81 -9.90 14.17
N PHE A 45 -5.71 -9.46 12.91
CA PHE A 45 -6.46 -8.32 12.41
C PHE A 45 -7.96 -8.57 12.33
N LEU A 46 -8.37 -9.76 11.86
CA LEU A 46 -9.77 -10.16 11.76
C LEU A 46 -10.42 -10.32 13.13
N SER A 47 -9.70 -10.93 14.09
CA SER A 47 -10.15 -11.06 15.48
C SER A 47 -10.28 -9.69 16.14
N ALA A 48 -9.26 -8.82 16.00
CA ALA A 48 -9.32 -7.48 16.58
C ALA A 48 -10.43 -6.62 16.02
N ALA A 49 -10.76 -6.75 14.73
CA ALA A 49 -11.85 -6.00 14.12
C ALA A 49 -13.20 -6.24 14.83
N GLN A 50 -13.42 -7.44 15.39
CA GLN A 50 -14.64 -7.77 16.14
C GLN A 50 -14.58 -7.39 17.62
N ASN A 51 -13.37 -7.17 18.13
CA ASN A 51 -13.10 -6.86 19.53
C ASN A 51 -12.57 -5.42 19.70
N LEU A 52 -12.84 -4.54 18.73
CA LEU A 52 -12.46 -3.14 18.80
C LEU A 52 -13.14 -2.45 19.98
N MET A 53 -12.34 -1.80 20.82
CA MET A 53 -12.81 -0.93 21.90
C MET A 53 -12.30 0.49 21.65
N PRO A 54 -13.00 1.30 20.83
CA PRO A 54 -12.56 2.65 20.47
C PRO A 54 -12.26 3.49 21.72
N GLY A 55 -11.10 4.15 21.72
CA GLY A 55 -10.65 5.00 22.82
C GLY A 55 -9.92 4.29 23.97
N GLN A 56 -9.97 2.96 24.07
CA GLN A 56 -9.24 2.23 25.12
C GLN A 56 -7.74 2.11 24.85
N ARG A 57 -7.27 2.48 23.64
CA ARG A 57 -5.85 2.42 23.22
C ARG A 57 -5.18 1.05 23.42
N VAL A 58 -5.97 -0.03 23.35
CA VAL A 58 -5.47 -1.40 23.36
C VAL A 58 -5.99 -2.12 22.13
N PHE A 59 -5.11 -2.89 21.49
CA PHE A 59 -5.46 -3.83 20.43
C PHE A 59 -5.65 -5.19 21.11
N LEU A 60 -6.85 -5.74 21.05
CA LEU A 60 -7.23 -6.98 21.72
C LEU A 60 -7.60 -8.05 20.69
N ILE A 61 -7.18 -9.30 20.93
CA ILE A 61 -7.55 -10.46 20.11
C ILE A 61 -8.02 -11.61 21.00
N ASP A 62 -8.85 -12.47 20.43
CA ASP A 62 -9.04 -13.83 20.93
C ASP A 62 -8.00 -14.75 20.29
N ILE A 63 -7.04 -15.22 21.09
CA ILE A 63 -5.92 -16.02 20.60
C ILE A 63 -6.35 -17.40 20.13
N ASP A 64 -7.38 -17.99 20.73
CA ASP A 64 -7.83 -19.34 20.41
C ASP A 64 -8.69 -19.34 19.14
N ASP A 65 -9.51 -18.29 18.95
CA ASP A 65 -10.23 -18.05 17.67
C ASP A 65 -9.23 -17.86 16.51
N VAL A 66 -8.12 -17.13 16.75
CA VAL A 66 -7.04 -16.98 15.76
C VAL A 66 -6.34 -18.30 15.46
N LYS A 67 -6.06 -19.13 16.47
CA LYS A 67 -5.47 -20.47 16.26
C LYS A 67 -6.40 -21.37 15.47
N HIS A 68 -7.71 -21.34 15.76
CA HIS A 68 -8.70 -22.10 15.02
C HIS A 68 -8.75 -21.68 13.54
N PHE A 69 -8.82 -20.37 13.28
CA PHE A 69 -8.78 -19.83 11.91
C PHE A 69 -7.52 -20.29 11.14
N LYS A 70 -6.35 -20.31 11.79
CA LYS A 70 -5.09 -20.78 11.19
C LYS A 70 -5.10 -22.27 10.87
N ALA A 71 -5.91 -23.06 11.56
CA ALA A 71 -5.98 -24.51 11.41
C ALA A 71 -7.02 -24.95 10.36
N LEU A 72 -7.74 -24.01 9.72
CA LEU A 72 -8.70 -24.32 8.67
C LEU A 72 -7.98 -24.99 7.48
N ALA A 73 -8.66 -25.97 6.87
CA ALA A 73 -8.03 -26.85 5.88
C ALA A 73 -7.96 -26.22 4.50
N SER A 74 -8.79 -25.21 4.22
CA SER A 74 -8.91 -24.65 2.89
C SER A 74 -9.09 -23.13 2.85
N VAL A 75 -8.68 -22.57 1.71
CA VAL A 75 -8.91 -21.18 1.31
C VAL A 75 -10.40 -20.82 1.42
N ALA A 76 -11.28 -21.73 1.02
CA ALA A 76 -12.72 -21.49 1.02
C ALA A 76 -13.29 -21.40 2.43
N GLU A 77 -12.80 -22.22 3.36
CA GLU A 77 -13.15 -22.13 4.78
C GLU A 77 -12.69 -20.81 5.39
N GLU A 78 -11.45 -20.38 5.11
CA GLU A 78 -10.94 -19.08 5.58
C GLU A 78 -11.77 -17.91 5.05
N ASP A 79 -12.17 -17.94 3.76
CA ASP A 79 -12.98 -16.88 3.15
C ASP A 79 -14.41 -16.84 3.70
N ALA A 80 -14.93 -17.99 4.16
CA ALA A 80 -16.25 -18.11 4.78
C ALA A 80 -16.23 -17.85 6.30
N TYR A 81 -15.04 -17.79 6.92
CA TYR A 81 -14.90 -17.69 8.36
C TYR A 81 -15.37 -16.33 8.92
N VAL A 82 -16.14 -16.39 10.01
CA VAL A 82 -16.69 -15.23 10.72
C VAL A 82 -16.16 -15.25 12.14
N PHE A 83 -15.23 -14.35 12.44
CA PHE A 83 -14.72 -14.15 13.80
C PHE A 83 -15.83 -13.65 14.72
N ARG A 84 -15.77 -14.04 15.99
CA ARG A 84 -16.79 -13.64 16.97
C ARG A 84 -16.25 -12.60 17.92
N GLN A 85 -17.15 -11.84 18.52
CA GLN A 85 -16.81 -11.05 19.70
C GLN A 85 -16.53 -12.02 20.85
N SER A 86 -15.43 -11.80 21.56
CA SER A 86 -14.97 -12.67 22.65
C SER A 86 -14.88 -11.91 23.96
N THR A 87 -15.02 -12.65 25.06
CA THR A 87 -14.77 -12.17 26.41
C THR A 87 -13.36 -12.52 26.91
N ILE A 88 -12.67 -13.44 26.24
CA ILE A 88 -11.32 -13.89 26.60
C ILE A 88 -10.35 -13.23 25.64
N LEU A 89 -9.91 -12.02 26.01
CA LEU A 89 -9.10 -11.16 25.16
C LEU A 89 -7.70 -11.01 25.72
N VAL A 90 -6.72 -11.06 24.82
CA VAL A 90 -5.32 -10.77 25.13
C VAL A 90 -4.82 -9.55 24.35
N PRO A 91 -3.95 -8.71 24.94
CA PRO A 91 -3.30 -7.63 24.22
C PRO A 91 -2.44 -8.14 23.05
N TYR A 92 -2.54 -7.46 21.91
CA TYR A 92 -1.72 -7.72 20.73
C TYR A 92 -1.06 -6.43 20.27
N ILE A 93 0.26 -6.32 20.46
CA ILE A 93 0.97 -5.03 20.36
C ILE A 93 1.85 -4.92 19.10
N TYR A 94 1.68 -5.82 18.14
CA TYR A 94 2.67 -6.03 17.07
C TYR A 94 2.29 -5.34 15.78
N ASP A 95 1.00 -5.39 15.44
CA ASP A 95 0.51 -4.76 14.25
C ASP A 95 -0.21 -3.44 14.51
N PRO A 96 -0.19 -2.54 13.52
CA PRO A 96 -0.94 -1.31 13.57
C PRO A 96 -2.46 -1.52 13.61
N ILE A 97 -3.14 -0.83 14.54
CA ILE A 97 -4.59 -0.91 14.77
C ILE A 97 -5.46 -0.36 13.62
N GLY A 98 -4.88 0.39 12.67
CA GLY A 98 -5.66 1.01 11.60
C GLY A 98 -6.39 0.02 10.69
N TYR A 99 -5.79 -1.14 10.43
CA TYR A 99 -6.36 -2.14 9.52
C TYR A 99 -7.61 -2.84 10.10
N PRO A 100 -7.66 -3.20 11.40
CA PRO A 100 -8.87 -3.64 12.08
C PRO A 100 -10.08 -2.70 11.91
N TYR A 101 -9.89 -1.38 11.94
CA TYR A 101 -11.00 -0.44 11.69
C TYR A 101 -11.55 -0.55 10.26
N LEU A 102 -10.68 -0.75 9.27
CA LEU A 102 -11.08 -0.96 7.88
C LEU A 102 -11.80 -2.30 7.70
N ILE A 103 -11.33 -3.36 8.38
CA ILE A 103 -12.01 -4.66 8.40
C ILE A 103 -13.38 -4.53 9.05
N ARG A 104 -13.51 -3.82 10.18
CA ARG A 104 -14.79 -3.62 10.85
C ARG A 104 -15.79 -2.93 9.92
N ALA A 105 -15.37 -1.84 9.26
CA ALA A 105 -16.20 -1.17 8.27
C ALA A 105 -16.62 -2.10 7.12
N ALA A 106 -15.69 -2.94 6.64
CA ALA A 106 -15.97 -3.94 5.62
C ALA A 106 -16.99 -4.99 6.07
N THR A 107 -16.84 -5.56 7.27
CA THR A 107 -17.76 -6.58 7.80
C THR A 107 -19.14 -6.02 8.11
N THR A 108 -19.26 -4.73 8.42
CA THR A 108 -20.55 -4.06 8.56
C THR A 108 -21.23 -3.84 7.20
N LEU A 109 -20.45 -3.55 6.15
CA LEU A 109 -20.98 -3.32 4.81
C LEU A 109 -21.33 -4.64 4.07
N PHE A 110 -20.59 -5.71 4.35
CA PHE A 110 -20.77 -7.03 3.74
C PHE A 110 -20.97 -8.13 4.80
N PRO A 111 -22.08 -8.10 5.58
CA PRO A 111 -22.30 -9.04 6.68
C PRO A 111 -22.67 -10.46 6.22
N PHE A 112 -22.89 -10.66 4.92
CA PHE A 112 -23.35 -11.91 4.32
C PHE A 112 -22.19 -12.79 3.80
N VAL A 113 -20.94 -12.40 4.02
CA VAL A 113 -19.74 -13.17 3.66
C VAL A 113 -18.80 -13.26 4.87
N GLY A 114 -17.84 -14.19 4.83
CA GLY A 114 -16.78 -14.25 5.84
C GLY A 114 -15.90 -13.00 5.85
N HIS A 115 -15.26 -12.74 6.98
CA HIS A 115 -14.60 -11.45 7.23
C HIS A 115 -13.43 -11.16 6.29
N GLN A 116 -12.74 -12.20 5.83
CA GLN A 116 -11.67 -12.06 4.85
C GLN A 116 -12.21 -11.66 3.47
N LEU A 117 -13.32 -12.25 3.03
CA LEU A 117 -13.95 -11.86 1.77
C LEU A 117 -14.57 -10.45 1.87
N ALA A 118 -15.13 -10.09 3.02
CA ALA A 118 -15.67 -8.75 3.27
C ALA A 118 -14.63 -7.66 3.01
N ILE A 119 -13.40 -7.80 3.53
CA ILE A 119 -12.34 -6.80 3.31
C ILE A 119 -11.89 -6.73 1.85
N ILE A 120 -11.83 -7.85 1.13
CA ILE A 120 -11.51 -7.87 -0.31
C ILE A 120 -12.60 -7.17 -1.13
N LEU A 121 -13.87 -7.41 -0.83
CA LEU A 121 -14.99 -6.72 -1.47
C LEU A 121 -14.94 -5.21 -1.19
N PHE A 122 -14.60 -4.81 0.03
CA PHE A 122 -14.46 -3.41 0.39
C PHE A 122 -13.31 -2.72 -0.35
N GLN A 123 -12.14 -3.36 -0.45
CA GLN A 123 -11.02 -2.86 -1.25
C GLN A 123 -11.40 -2.70 -2.73
N SER A 124 -12.09 -3.71 -3.28
CA SER A 124 -12.59 -3.70 -4.66
C SER A 124 -13.59 -2.58 -4.91
N LEU A 125 -14.53 -2.37 -3.98
CA LEU A 125 -15.49 -1.27 -4.04
C LEU A 125 -14.81 0.10 -4.00
N VAL A 126 -13.84 0.29 -3.08
CA VAL A 126 -13.07 1.52 -2.98
C VAL A 126 -12.30 1.79 -4.28
N HIS A 127 -11.64 0.77 -4.85
CA HIS A 127 -10.95 0.89 -6.13
C HIS A 127 -11.90 1.33 -7.26
N LEU A 128 -13.05 0.65 -7.39
CA LEU A 128 -14.06 0.98 -8.39
C LEU A 128 -14.58 2.41 -8.26
N ILE A 129 -14.90 2.85 -7.03
CA ILE A 129 -15.39 4.22 -6.78
C ILE A 129 -14.32 5.24 -7.17
N LEU A 130 -13.06 5.04 -6.80
CA LEU A 130 -11.99 6.00 -7.09
C LEU A 130 -11.67 6.05 -8.59
N CYS A 131 -11.57 4.89 -9.26
CA CYS A 131 -11.36 4.82 -10.70
C CYS A 131 -12.54 5.43 -11.49
N TYR A 132 -13.79 5.12 -11.11
CA TYR A 132 -14.99 5.72 -11.69
C TYR A 132 -15.02 7.25 -11.50
N SER A 133 -14.68 7.72 -10.30
CA SER A 133 -14.64 9.15 -9.98
C SER A 133 -13.65 9.90 -10.87
N LEU A 134 -12.53 9.28 -11.22
CA LEU A 134 -11.55 9.85 -12.14
C LEU A 134 -12.06 9.80 -13.60
N LEU A 135 -12.52 8.63 -14.06
CA LEU A 135 -12.96 8.41 -15.45
C LEU A 135 -14.20 9.22 -15.83
N SER A 136 -15.10 9.50 -14.88
CA SER A 136 -16.30 10.32 -15.11
C SER A 136 -15.99 11.82 -15.28
N SER A 137 -14.79 12.25 -14.86
CA SER A 137 -14.39 13.65 -14.79
C SER A 137 -14.33 14.32 -16.16
N GLN A 138 -15.09 15.41 -16.35
CA GLN A 138 -15.39 15.96 -17.68
C GLN A 138 -14.20 16.63 -18.37
N HIS A 139 -13.29 17.25 -17.61
CA HIS A 139 -12.15 18.00 -18.16
C HIS A 139 -10.96 17.13 -18.56
N LEU A 140 -10.97 15.84 -18.23
CA LEU A 140 -9.94 14.91 -18.67
C LEU A 140 -10.10 14.56 -20.15
N SER A 141 -8.98 14.48 -20.87
CA SER A 141 -8.94 14.08 -22.26
C SER A 141 -9.37 12.61 -22.43
N ALA A 142 -9.87 12.23 -23.61
CA ALA A 142 -10.19 10.83 -23.90
C ALA A 142 -8.95 9.93 -23.82
N SER A 143 -7.80 10.43 -24.29
CA SER A 143 -6.51 9.72 -24.21
C SER A 143 -6.10 9.46 -22.77
N PHE A 144 -6.22 10.45 -21.88
CA PHE A 144 -5.94 10.27 -20.46
C PHE A 144 -6.80 9.15 -19.86
N ARG A 145 -8.11 9.18 -20.11
CA ARG A 145 -9.06 8.19 -19.57
C ARG A 145 -8.75 6.78 -20.06
N ILE A 146 -8.46 6.61 -21.35
CA ILE A 146 -8.13 5.30 -21.94
C ILE A 146 -6.80 4.78 -21.36
N LEU A 147 -5.77 5.62 -21.34
CA LEU A 147 -4.47 5.22 -20.79
C LEU A 147 -4.58 4.89 -19.31
N PHE A 148 -5.33 5.67 -18.52
CA PHE A 148 -5.57 5.38 -17.11
C PHE A 148 -6.31 4.05 -16.92
N LEU A 149 -7.35 3.82 -17.72
CA LEU A 149 -8.13 2.58 -17.67
C LEU A 149 -7.23 1.36 -17.91
N VAL A 150 -6.41 1.39 -18.96
CA VAL A 150 -5.56 0.25 -19.34
C VAL A 150 -4.34 0.11 -18.41
N LEU A 151 -3.61 1.20 -18.16
CA LEU A 151 -2.33 1.15 -17.44
C LEU A 151 -2.49 1.02 -15.93
N TYR A 152 -3.63 1.43 -15.37
CA TYR A 152 -3.89 1.36 -13.93
C TYR A 152 -5.14 0.54 -13.58
N ALA A 153 -6.33 0.95 -14.03
CA ALA A 153 -7.57 0.38 -13.51
C ALA A 153 -7.85 -1.08 -13.93
N LEU A 154 -7.33 -1.51 -15.09
CA LEU A 154 -7.41 -2.89 -15.58
C LEU A 154 -6.08 -3.64 -15.44
N ASN A 155 -5.06 -3.01 -14.86
CA ASN A 155 -3.72 -3.58 -14.81
C ASN A 155 -3.69 -4.79 -13.85
N PRO A 156 -3.32 -6.01 -14.31
CA PRO A 156 -3.34 -7.20 -13.47
C PRO A 156 -2.47 -7.11 -12.21
N LEU A 157 -1.35 -6.38 -12.26
CA LEU A 157 -0.51 -6.15 -11.09
C LEU A 157 -1.21 -5.27 -10.05
N VAL A 158 -1.91 -4.22 -10.50
CA VAL A 158 -2.72 -3.37 -9.62
C VAL A 158 -3.85 -4.19 -9.01
N LEU A 159 -4.61 -4.90 -9.86
CA LEU A 159 -5.77 -5.68 -9.43
C LEU A 159 -5.40 -6.81 -8.47
N ARG A 160 -4.22 -7.43 -8.62
CA ARG A 160 -3.68 -8.39 -7.64
C ARG A 160 -3.64 -7.79 -6.24
N PHE A 161 -3.17 -6.55 -6.09
CA PHE A 161 -3.11 -5.87 -4.79
C PHE A 161 -4.48 -5.37 -4.32
N VAL A 162 -5.40 -5.04 -5.24
CA VAL A 162 -6.80 -4.73 -4.88
C VAL A 162 -7.47 -5.93 -4.25
N THR A 163 -7.21 -7.13 -4.77
CA THR A 163 -7.78 -8.39 -4.27
C THR A 163 -6.95 -9.07 -3.18
N PHE A 164 -5.84 -8.47 -2.77
CA PHE A 164 -4.97 -9.00 -1.73
C PHE A 164 -5.49 -8.57 -0.35
N ASN A 165 -5.82 -9.53 0.50
CA ASN A 165 -6.45 -9.37 1.82
C ASN A 165 -5.57 -8.70 2.90
N HIS A 166 -4.68 -7.77 2.54
CA HIS A 166 -3.78 -7.11 3.49
C HIS A 166 -3.77 -5.59 3.32
N TYR A 167 -3.13 -4.89 4.26
CA TYR A 167 -3.16 -3.43 4.30
C TYR A 167 -2.43 -2.74 3.12
N TYR A 168 -1.78 -3.48 2.21
CA TYR A 168 -1.00 -2.93 1.10
C TYR A 168 -1.84 -2.08 0.14
N PHE A 169 -3.08 -2.51 -0.17
CA PHE A 169 -4.00 -1.74 -1.02
C PHE A 169 -4.16 -0.30 -0.54
N TRP A 170 -4.29 -0.09 0.77
CA TRP A 170 -4.61 1.22 1.33
C TRP A 170 -3.50 2.25 1.14
N GLN A 171 -2.28 1.84 0.81
CA GLN A 171 -1.17 2.74 0.51
C GLN A 171 -1.43 3.62 -0.74
N VAL A 172 -2.41 3.28 -1.58
CA VAL A 172 -2.76 4.08 -2.76
C VAL A 172 -3.67 5.27 -2.45
N ILE A 173 -4.27 5.32 -1.26
CA ILE A 173 -5.22 6.36 -0.89
C ILE A 173 -4.57 7.76 -0.90
N PRO A 174 -3.38 8.00 -0.30
CA PRO A 174 -2.69 9.28 -0.44
C PRO A 174 -2.39 9.65 -1.90
N SER A 175 -2.00 8.67 -2.72
CA SER A 175 -1.70 8.89 -4.15
C SER A 175 -2.94 9.33 -4.94
N PHE A 176 -4.10 8.70 -4.72
CA PHE A 176 -5.36 9.15 -5.32
C PHE A 176 -5.75 10.54 -4.86
N TRP A 177 -5.47 10.85 -3.59
CA TRP A 177 -5.73 12.17 -3.04
C TRP A 177 -4.90 13.25 -3.74
N LEU A 178 -3.59 13.03 -3.90
CA LEU A 178 -2.68 13.93 -4.64
C LEU A 178 -3.08 14.08 -6.12
N LEU A 179 -3.47 12.97 -6.75
CA LEU A 179 -3.99 12.94 -8.12
C LEU A 179 -5.28 13.77 -8.23
N PHE A 180 -6.23 13.57 -7.33
CA PHE A 180 -7.53 14.25 -7.36
C PHE A 180 -7.38 15.76 -7.19
N ILE A 181 -6.52 16.24 -6.28
CA ILE A 181 -6.25 17.69 -6.21
C ILE A 181 -5.61 18.17 -7.49
N SER A 182 -4.55 17.50 -7.94
CA SER A 182 -3.74 17.99 -9.06
C SER A 182 -4.52 18.05 -10.35
N LEU A 183 -5.38 17.07 -10.59
CA LEU A 183 -6.30 17.04 -11.71
C LEU A 183 -7.62 17.73 -11.41
N LYS A 184 -7.80 18.41 -10.27
CA LYS A 184 -9.03 19.14 -9.90
C LYS A 184 -10.31 18.30 -10.03
N ILE A 185 -10.24 17.01 -9.69
CA ILE A 185 -11.40 16.11 -9.69
C ILE A 185 -12.42 16.62 -8.68
N SER A 186 -13.69 16.70 -9.07
CA SER A 186 -14.79 17.27 -8.26
C SER A 186 -15.84 16.24 -7.84
N HIS A 187 -15.63 14.96 -8.16
CA HIS A 187 -16.58 13.90 -7.84
C HIS A 187 -16.72 13.71 -6.33
N ARG A 188 -17.91 14.03 -5.80
CA ARG A 188 -18.17 14.11 -4.34
C ARG A 188 -17.98 12.77 -3.64
N VAL A 189 -18.48 11.68 -4.23
CA VAL A 189 -18.38 10.34 -3.64
C VAL A 189 -16.92 9.91 -3.53
N GLY A 190 -16.11 10.17 -4.57
CA GLY A 190 -14.69 9.86 -4.56
C GLY A 190 -13.93 10.63 -3.47
N TRP A 191 -14.22 11.93 -3.32
CA TRP A 191 -13.68 12.71 -2.21
C TRP A 191 -14.15 12.20 -0.84
N GLY A 192 -15.42 11.81 -0.69
CA GLY A 192 -15.93 11.24 0.55
C GLY A 192 -15.16 9.99 0.98
N VAL A 193 -14.92 9.06 0.03
CA VAL A 193 -14.10 7.87 0.27
C VAL A 193 -12.68 8.24 0.69
N LEU A 194 -12.02 9.13 -0.05
CA LEU A 194 -10.65 9.57 0.27
C LEU A 194 -10.56 10.22 1.66
N TRP A 195 -11.52 11.07 2.01
CA TRP A 195 -11.56 11.74 3.30
C TRP A 195 -11.71 10.77 4.45
N PHE A 196 -12.68 9.85 4.34
CA PHE A 196 -13.01 8.90 5.39
C PHE A 196 -11.91 7.86 5.60
N VAL A 197 -11.27 7.39 4.52
CA VAL A 197 -10.32 6.27 4.58
C VAL A 197 -8.92 6.70 5.02
N LEU A 198 -8.48 7.92 4.71
CA LEU A 198 -7.09 8.38 4.95
C LEU A 198 -6.58 8.23 6.40
N PRO A 199 -7.35 8.55 7.46
CA PRO A 199 -6.89 8.34 8.84
C PRO A 199 -6.59 6.89 9.15
N PHE A 200 -7.44 5.97 8.67
CA PHE A 200 -7.24 4.55 8.88
C PHE A 200 -6.03 4.04 8.10
N VAL A 201 -5.73 4.61 6.94
CA VAL A 201 -4.48 4.34 6.22
C VAL A 201 -3.26 4.77 7.03
N LEU A 202 -3.29 5.99 7.59
CA LEU A 202 -2.22 6.49 8.44
C LEU A 202 -2.00 5.57 9.65
N LEU A 203 -3.09 5.13 10.29
CA LEU A 203 -3.04 4.22 11.43
C LEU A 203 -2.62 2.80 11.03
N ALA A 204 -2.93 2.34 9.82
CA ALA A 204 -2.57 1.01 9.32
C ALA A 204 -1.12 0.95 8.82
N ARG A 205 -0.59 2.06 8.31
CA ARG A 205 0.78 2.20 7.79
C ARG A 205 1.32 3.59 8.16
N PRO A 206 1.97 3.71 9.33
CA PRO A 206 2.60 4.96 9.76
C PRO A 206 3.63 5.52 8.76
N THR A 207 4.24 4.66 7.94
CA THR A 207 5.15 5.07 6.85
C THR A 207 4.49 5.98 5.81
N THR A 208 3.16 6.05 5.75
CA THR A 208 2.41 6.96 4.86
C THR A 208 2.31 8.39 5.40
N LEU A 209 2.80 8.66 6.61
CA LEU A 209 2.72 9.97 7.27
C LEU A 209 3.18 11.12 6.36
N PHE A 210 4.34 10.99 5.71
CA PHE A 210 4.86 12.05 4.84
C PHE A 210 3.93 12.33 3.64
N ALA A 211 3.39 11.28 3.01
CA ALA A 211 2.42 11.43 1.94
C ALA A 211 1.12 12.11 2.41
N VAL A 212 0.64 11.76 3.61
CA VAL A 212 -0.55 12.38 4.24
C VAL A 212 -0.30 13.85 4.58
N LEU A 213 0.85 14.19 5.16
CA LEU A 213 1.22 15.58 5.45
C LEU A 213 1.26 16.43 4.17
N VAL A 214 1.81 15.87 3.09
CA VAL A 214 1.85 16.56 1.80
C VAL A 214 0.46 16.72 1.20
N CYS A 215 -0.42 15.73 1.35
CA CYS A 215 -1.83 15.90 1.00
C CYS A 215 -2.39 17.15 1.70
N ILE A 216 -2.27 17.23 3.03
CA ILE A 216 -2.77 18.35 3.82
C ILE A 216 -2.19 19.69 3.31
N VAL A 217 -0.87 19.81 3.21
CA VAL A 217 -0.19 21.03 2.72
C VAL A 217 -0.68 21.42 1.32
N TYR A 218 -0.85 20.44 0.43
CA TYR A 218 -1.31 20.68 -0.93
C TYR A 218 -2.77 21.18 -0.96
N TRP A 219 -3.62 20.69 -0.07
CA TRP A 219 -4.99 21.20 0.07
C TRP A 219 -5.05 22.62 0.63
N TYR A 220 -4.21 22.96 1.62
CA TYR A 220 -4.06 24.33 2.08
C TYR A 220 -3.71 25.31 0.95
N LYS A 221 -2.91 24.84 -0.02
CA LYS A 221 -2.48 25.65 -1.16
C LYS A 221 -3.54 25.78 -2.27
N PHE A 222 -4.29 24.73 -2.56
CA PHE A 222 -5.14 24.66 -3.76
C PHE A 222 -6.64 24.61 -3.52
N LYS A 223 -7.08 24.51 -2.26
CA LYS A 223 -8.49 24.41 -1.86
C LYS A 223 -8.80 25.36 -0.70
N SER A 224 -9.97 25.21 -0.11
CA SER A 224 -10.41 26.09 0.98
C SER A 224 -9.60 25.83 2.26
N LYS A 225 -8.94 26.89 2.76
CA LYS A 225 -8.20 26.86 4.03
C LYS A 225 -9.07 26.42 5.21
N LYS A 226 -10.35 26.84 5.25
CA LYS A 226 -11.29 26.43 6.31
C LYS A 226 -11.49 24.91 6.35
N TRP A 227 -11.72 24.30 5.18
CA TRP A 227 -11.84 22.85 5.06
C TRP A 227 -10.52 22.13 5.35
N ALA A 228 -9.38 22.70 4.95
CA ALA A 228 -8.06 22.16 5.26
C ALA A 228 -7.81 22.09 6.78
N ILE A 229 -8.14 23.18 7.50
CA ILE A 229 -8.04 23.26 8.96
C ILE A 229 -8.97 22.23 9.61
N GLY A 230 -10.25 22.22 9.21
CA GLY A 230 -11.22 21.26 9.73
C GLY A 230 -10.77 19.81 9.55
N TYR A 231 -10.20 19.48 8.39
CA TYR A 231 -9.63 18.15 8.15
C TYR A 231 -8.43 17.83 9.00
N THR A 232 -7.51 18.79 9.13
CA THR A 232 -6.28 18.60 9.90
C THR A 232 -6.63 18.34 11.37
N VAL A 233 -7.57 19.11 11.92
CA VAL A 233 -8.09 18.90 13.28
C VAL A 233 -8.78 17.55 13.38
N TRP A 234 -9.66 17.21 12.44
CA TRP A 234 -10.35 15.91 12.44
C TRP A 234 -9.38 14.73 12.37
N LEU A 235 -8.38 14.80 11.48
CA LEU A 235 -7.35 13.76 11.33
C LEU A 235 -6.49 13.64 12.59
N ALA A 236 -6.11 14.76 13.21
CA ALA A 236 -5.33 14.77 14.44
C ALA A 236 -6.13 14.20 15.62
N LEU A 237 -7.39 14.59 15.78
CA LEU A 237 -8.28 14.08 16.83
C LEU A 237 -8.56 12.59 16.64
N LEU A 238 -8.97 12.19 15.44
CA LEU A 238 -9.27 10.78 15.15
C LEU A 238 -8.01 9.92 15.25
N GLY A 239 -6.90 10.39 14.69
CA GLY A 239 -5.61 9.72 14.78
C GLY A 239 -5.17 9.55 16.23
N SER A 240 -5.18 10.60 17.04
CA SER A 240 -4.78 10.52 18.45
C SER A 240 -5.74 9.71 19.33
N TRP A 241 -7.03 9.72 19.03
CA TRP A 241 -8.04 8.96 19.77
C TRP A 241 -7.97 7.46 19.48
N LEU A 242 -7.75 7.08 18.22
CA LEU A 242 -7.70 5.68 17.78
C LEU A 242 -6.30 5.07 17.80
N TYR A 243 -5.24 5.86 17.94
CA TYR A 243 -3.87 5.36 17.90
C TYR A 243 -3.59 4.41 19.06
N VAL A 244 -3.04 3.26 18.71
CA VAL A 244 -2.47 2.27 19.63
C VAL A 244 -0.98 2.16 19.31
N PRO A 245 -0.08 2.42 20.27
CA PRO A 245 1.34 2.15 20.09
C PRO A 245 1.57 0.68 19.76
N ASN A 246 2.40 0.41 18.75
CA ASN A 246 2.84 -0.94 18.42
C ASN A 246 4.36 -1.06 18.55
N GLN A 247 4.85 -2.29 18.75
CA GLN A 247 6.26 -2.61 18.93
C GLN A 247 6.92 -3.10 17.64
N LYS A 248 6.41 -2.66 16.48
CA LYS A 248 7.01 -3.05 15.20
C LYS A 248 8.49 -2.65 15.17
N ASN A 249 9.37 -3.62 14.96
CA ASN A 249 10.81 -3.42 14.97
C ASN A 249 11.30 -2.86 13.61
N PRO A 250 11.69 -1.58 13.51
CA PRO A 250 12.22 -1.04 12.26
C PRO A 250 13.59 -1.64 11.90
N TRP A 251 14.39 -2.03 12.90
CA TRP A 251 15.73 -2.58 12.71
C TRP A 251 15.72 -3.93 12.01
N HIS A 252 14.68 -4.74 12.25
CA HIS A 252 14.43 -5.95 11.47
C HIS A 252 14.36 -5.64 9.97
N THR A 253 13.55 -4.65 9.58
CA THR A 253 13.39 -4.28 8.17
C THR A 253 14.69 -3.72 7.59
N MET A 254 15.43 -2.92 8.36
CA MET A 254 16.72 -2.36 7.93
C MET A 254 17.78 -3.46 7.73
N TYR A 255 17.87 -4.42 8.66
CA TYR A 255 18.78 -5.56 8.57
C TYR A 255 18.45 -6.45 7.36
N VAL A 256 17.19 -6.88 7.21
CA VAL A 256 16.75 -7.70 6.07
C VAL A 256 16.99 -6.95 4.74
N GLY A 257 16.82 -5.63 4.73
CA GLY A 257 17.08 -4.77 3.58
C GLY A 257 18.53 -4.78 3.07
N VAL A 258 19.51 -5.16 3.91
CA VAL A 258 20.90 -5.38 3.46
C VAL A 258 20.97 -6.48 2.41
N GLY A 259 20.14 -7.51 2.55
CA GLY A 259 20.06 -8.66 1.65
C GLY A 259 19.31 -8.42 0.34
N ALA A 260 18.91 -7.18 0.05
CA ALA A 260 18.30 -6.81 -1.22
C ALA A 260 19.21 -7.03 -2.44
N TYR A 261 20.52 -7.09 -2.23
CA TYR A 261 21.50 -7.32 -3.29
C TYR A 261 22.64 -8.18 -2.73
N SER A 262 23.44 -8.76 -3.63
CA SER A 262 24.64 -9.51 -3.23
C SER A 262 25.49 -8.68 -2.28
N ASN A 263 25.83 -9.29 -1.14
CA ASN A 263 26.56 -8.64 -0.05
C ASN A 263 27.54 -9.64 0.59
N PRO A 264 28.64 -9.14 1.20
CA PRO A 264 29.69 -9.99 1.75
C PRO A 264 29.31 -10.69 3.06
N TYR A 265 28.13 -10.40 3.62
CA TYR A 265 27.64 -10.98 4.87
C TYR A 265 26.74 -12.21 4.64
N GLY A 266 26.44 -12.53 3.38
CA GLY A 266 25.55 -13.65 3.04
C GLY A 266 24.08 -13.44 3.45
N ILE A 267 23.68 -12.19 3.74
CA ILE A 267 22.30 -11.87 4.15
C ILE A 267 21.40 -11.89 2.92
N ASN A 268 20.26 -12.57 3.00
CA ASN A 268 19.22 -12.58 1.98
C ASN A 268 18.07 -11.65 2.36
N LEU A 269 17.31 -11.20 1.36
CA LEU A 269 16.05 -10.47 1.57
C LEU A 269 14.96 -11.42 2.06
N SER A 270 15.13 -11.95 3.28
CA SER A 270 14.23 -12.89 3.94
C SER A 270 14.12 -12.59 5.43
N ASP A 271 12.91 -12.73 5.98
CA ASP A 271 12.70 -12.64 7.43
C ASP A 271 13.44 -13.78 8.16
N ASP A 272 13.60 -14.94 7.51
CA ASP A 272 14.27 -16.12 8.06
C ASP A 272 15.74 -15.85 8.42
N ASP A 273 16.46 -15.07 7.61
CA ASP A 273 17.85 -14.70 7.89
C ASP A 273 17.96 -13.82 9.14
N ALA A 274 16.94 -12.99 9.39
CA ALA A 274 16.89 -12.21 10.61
C ALA A 274 16.53 -13.07 11.82
N TYR A 275 15.66 -14.08 11.66
CA TYR A 275 15.35 -15.04 12.73
C TYR A 275 16.54 -15.94 13.06
N ALA A 276 17.28 -16.40 12.05
CA ALA A 276 18.51 -17.15 12.21
C ALA A 276 19.58 -16.35 12.96
N LEU A 277 19.69 -15.03 12.70
CA LEU A 277 20.60 -14.15 13.45
C LEU A 277 20.30 -14.17 14.96
N TYR A 278 19.02 -14.14 15.34
CA TYR A 278 18.62 -14.22 16.75
C TYR A 278 19.04 -15.55 17.38
N GLU A 279 18.76 -16.66 16.69
CA GLU A 279 19.11 -18.00 17.16
C GLU A 279 20.63 -18.16 17.30
N GLN A 280 21.42 -17.63 16.36
CA GLN A 280 22.89 -17.63 16.45
C GLN A 280 23.42 -16.90 17.69
N HIS A 281 22.78 -15.81 18.12
CA HIS A 281 23.22 -15.01 19.27
C HIS A 281 22.71 -15.54 20.62
N THR A 282 21.60 -16.28 20.63
CA THR A 282 20.90 -16.65 21.86
C THR A 282 20.83 -18.16 22.10
N GLY A 283 21.03 -18.97 21.07
CA GLY A 283 20.76 -20.41 21.09
C GLY A 283 19.27 -20.76 21.12
N ILE A 284 18.37 -19.78 20.98
CA ILE A 284 16.92 -19.97 21.08
C ILE A 284 16.29 -19.70 19.72
N PRO A 285 15.51 -20.63 19.15
CA PRO A 285 14.82 -20.39 17.88
C PRO A 285 13.72 -19.34 18.05
N LEU A 286 13.59 -18.45 17.06
CA LEU A 286 12.54 -17.42 17.06
C LEU A 286 11.31 -17.91 16.30
N ASN A 287 10.16 -17.97 16.96
CA ASN A 287 8.90 -18.40 16.38
C ASN A 287 7.95 -17.20 16.19
N PRO A 288 7.81 -16.67 14.96
CA PRO A 288 6.93 -15.53 14.63
C PRO A 288 5.46 -15.93 14.45
N SER A 289 5.09 -17.19 14.67
CA SER A 289 3.71 -17.67 14.58
C SER A 289 2.90 -17.18 15.76
N THR A 290 1.72 -16.58 15.54
CA THR A 290 0.83 -16.06 16.59
C THR A 290 0.68 -17.07 17.74
N GLY A 291 1.13 -16.67 18.93
CA GLY A 291 1.28 -17.53 20.13
C GLY A 291 2.68 -18.07 20.40
N GLY A 292 3.67 -17.76 19.56
CA GLY A 292 5.09 -18.11 19.71
C GLY A 292 5.89 -17.09 20.53
N ASN A 293 7.15 -17.44 20.83
CA ASN A 293 8.03 -16.65 21.69
C ASN A 293 8.43 -15.27 21.11
N TYR A 294 8.28 -15.05 19.80
CA TYR A 294 8.48 -13.73 19.20
C TYR A 294 7.59 -12.67 19.84
N PHE A 295 6.46 -13.06 20.42
CA PHE A 295 5.50 -12.16 21.06
C PHE A 295 5.73 -11.98 22.57
N GLU A 296 6.92 -12.33 23.07
CA GLU A 296 7.32 -12.05 24.45
C GLU A 296 8.19 -10.80 24.51
N LEU A 297 7.88 -9.87 25.42
CA LEU A 297 8.60 -8.60 25.55
C LEU A 297 10.13 -8.74 25.72
N PRO A 298 10.65 -9.66 26.55
CA PRO A 298 12.10 -9.84 26.69
C PRO A 298 12.76 -10.29 25.37
N VAL A 299 12.16 -11.26 24.70
CA VAL A 299 12.62 -11.79 23.40
C VAL A 299 12.66 -10.68 22.35
N GLN A 300 11.64 -9.83 22.30
CA GLN A 300 11.61 -8.72 21.32
C GLN A 300 12.66 -7.65 21.58
N ARG A 301 12.87 -7.26 22.84
CA ARG A 301 13.91 -6.28 23.17
C ARG A 301 15.27 -6.81 22.74
N GLN A 302 15.58 -8.06 23.11
CA GLN A 302 16.82 -8.70 22.73
C GLN A 302 16.94 -8.83 21.20
N TYR A 303 15.88 -9.23 20.51
CA TYR A 303 15.86 -9.31 19.05
C TYR A 303 16.11 -7.96 18.37
N ARG A 304 15.45 -6.91 18.87
CA ARG A 304 15.65 -5.54 18.40
C ARG A 304 17.09 -5.09 18.60
N ASP A 305 17.65 -5.34 19.77
CA ASP A 305 19.00 -4.89 20.11
C ASP A 305 20.05 -5.64 19.25
N ILE A 306 19.87 -6.96 19.02
CA ILE A 306 20.71 -7.76 18.11
C ILE A 306 20.65 -7.24 16.68
N THR A 307 19.44 -7.05 16.15
CA THR A 307 19.25 -6.56 14.76
C THR A 307 19.77 -5.13 14.57
N GLN A 308 19.55 -4.26 15.56
CA GLN A 308 20.07 -2.90 15.56
C GLN A 308 21.61 -2.89 15.59
N HIS A 309 22.21 -3.61 16.54
CA HIS A 309 23.66 -3.66 16.69
C HIS A 309 24.32 -4.19 15.42
N THR A 310 23.81 -5.30 14.88
CA THR A 310 24.34 -5.91 13.65
C THR A 310 24.24 -4.96 12.46
N PHE A 311 23.10 -4.30 12.27
CA PHE A 311 22.95 -3.31 11.19
C PHE A 311 23.92 -2.13 11.33
N LEU A 312 24.11 -1.61 12.55
CA LEU A 312 25.03 -0.51 12.80
C LEU A 312 26.49 -0.91 12.57
N THR A 313 26.87 -2.15 12.92
CA THR A 313 28.19 -2.71 12.59
C THR A 313 28.41 -2.79 11.08
N ILE A 314 27.41 -3.25 10.31
CA ILE A 314 27.47 -3.26 8.84
C ILE A 314 27.62 -1.85 8.28
N TRP A 315 26.91 -0.87 8.84
CA TRP A 315 27.02 0.54 8.45
C TRP A 315 28.42 1.10 8.70
N GLN A 316 29.06 0.73 9.80
CA GLN A 316 30.42 1.15 10.13
C GLN A 316 31.47 0.47 9.24
N ASP A 317 31.34 -0.84 9.00
CA ASP A 317 32.29 -1.62 8.19
C ASP A 317 32.19 -1.30 6.69
N LYS A 318 30.96 -1.19 6.14
CA LYS A 318 30.71 -1.01 4.69
C LYS A 318 29.61 0.01 4.38
N PRO A 319 29.79 1.31 4.70
CA PRO A 319 28.78 2.34 4.45
C PRO A 319 28.41 2.48 2.97
N PHE A 320 29.38 2.28 2.06
CA PHE A 320 29.14 2.37 0.62
C PHE A 320 28.24 1.25 0.07
N LEU A 321 28.19 0.09 0.72
CA LEU A 321 27.23 -0.96 0.36
C LEU A 321 25.79 -0.46 0.57
N LEU A 322 25.54 0.15 1.72
CA LEU A 322 24.21 0.64 2.09
C LEU A 322 23.83 1.86 1.27
N LEU A 323 24.77 2.77 1.00
CA LEU A 323 24.55 3.91 0.10
C LEU A 323 24.24 3.45 -1.33
N LYS A 324 24.98 2.46 -1.85
CA LYS A 324 24.70 1.85 -3.15
C LYS A 324 23.26 1.31 -3.18
N ASN A 325 22.89 0.51 -2.19
CA ASN A 325 21.54 -0.05 -2.10
C ASN A 325 20.48 1.05 -2.03
N ALA A 326 20.69 2.10 -1.23
CA ALA A 326 19.78 3.25 -1.14
C ALA A 326 19.56 3.95 -2.48
N VAL A 327 20.62 4.17 -3.28
CA VAL A 327 20.54 4.79 -4.61
C VAL A 327 19.75 3.91 -5.58
N ILE A 328 20.04 2.61 -5.61
CA ILE A 328 19.37 1.66 -6.50
C ILE A 328 17.89 1.51 -6.09
N ASN A 329 17.61 1.43 -4.79
CA ASN A 329 16.25 1.41 -4.26
C ASN A 329 15.50 2.70 -4.63
N PHE A 330 16.14 3.86 -4.51
CA PHE A 330 15.53 5.16 -4.84
C PHE A 330 15.05 5.19 -6.29
N PHE A 331 15.91 4.83 -7.24
CA PHE A 331 15.51 4.79 -8.66
C PHE A 331 14.59 3.61 -8.97
N GLY A 332 14.74 2.47 -8.28
CA GLY A 332 13.77 1.38 -8.31
C GLY A 332 12.36 1.83 -7.94
N GLY A 333 12.23 2.81 -7.04
CA GLY A 333 10.96 3.42 -6.67
C GLY A 333 10.27 4.27 -7.75
N PHE A 334 10.98 4.55 -8.85
CA PHE A 334 10.45 5.19 -10.06
C PHE A 334 10.15 4.19 -11.20
N SER A 335 10.17 2.89 -10.91
CA SER A 335 10.00 1.81 -11.88
C SER A 335 8.91 0.83 -11.45
N ILE A 336 8.94 -0.40 -11.97
CA ILE A 336 8.07 -1.49 -11.48
C ILE A 336 8.42 -1.98 -10.06
N GLY A 337 9.53 -1.51 -9.48
CA GLY A 337 9.99 -1.89 -8.14
C GLY A 337 10.86 -3.15 -8.14
N TYR A 338 11.38 -3.50 -6.97
CA TYR A 338 12.26 -4.64 -6.79
C TYR A 338 11.55 -5.97 -7.10
N VAL A 339 12.16 -6.79 -7.95
CA VAL A 339 11.66 -8.12 -8.32
C VAL A 339 12.28 -9.14 -7.39
N ASN A 340 11.47 -9.68 -6.48
CA ASN A 340 11.93 -10.64 -5.49
C ASN A 340 12.44 -11.93 -6.17
N LYS A 341 13.55 -12.49 -5.67
CA LYS A 341 14.24 -13.69 -6.19
C LYS A 341 14.79 -13.56 -7.61
N ALA A 342 14.76 -12.37 -8.21
CA ALA A 342 15.44 -12.12 -9.47
C ALA A 342 16.94 -11.92 -9.25
N PRO A 343 17.78 -12.22 -10.26
CA PRO A 343 19.20 -11.89 -10.20
C PRO A 343 19.42 -10.37 -10.12
N ASP A 344 20.49 -9.95 -9.44
CA ASP A 344 20.83 -8.53 -9.20
C ASP A 344 20.81 -7.68 -10.47
N TRP A 345 21.32 -8.21 -11.60
CA TRP A 345 21.37 -7.47 -12.86
C TRP A 345 19.98 -7.04 -13.35
N LEU A 346 18.93 -7.83 -13.09
CA LEU A 346 17.57 -7.47 -13.46
C LEU A 346 17.08 -6.31 -12.58
N ASN A 347 17.35 -6.35 -11.28
CA ASN A 347 17.01 -5.26 -10.38
C ASN A 347 17.81 -3.97 -10.68
N TYR A 348 19.04 -4.09 -11.17
CA TYR A 348 19.81 -2.95 -11.69
C TYR A 348 19.21 -2.38 -12.97
N LEU A 349 18.76 -3.22 -13.91
CA LEU A 349 18.07 -2.78 -15.12
C LEU A 349 16.74 -2.07 -14.78
N VAL A 350 15.97 -2.63 -13.84
CA VAL A 350 14.73 -2.04 -13.35
C VAL A 350 14.99 -0.67 -12.71
N SER A 351 16.00 -0.56 -11.83
CA SER A 351 16.45 0.72 -11.27
C SER A 351 16.88 1.72 -12.35
N PHE A 352 17.65 1.28 -13.34
CA PHE A 352 18.07 2.13 -14.46
C PHE A 352 16.88 2.65 -15.27
N SER A 353 15.84 1.84 -15.49
CA SER A 353 14.59 2.29 -16.12
C SER A 353 13.90 3.40 -15.31
N GLY A 354 13.95 3.31 -13.98
CA GLY A 354 13.44 4.35 -13.08
C GLY A 354 14.27 5.64 -13.16
N LEU A 355 15.59 5.54 -13.26
CA LEU A 355 16.47 6.70 -13.51
C LEU A 355 16.12 7.39 -14.84
N LEU A 356 15.92 6.62 -15.92
CA LEU A 356 15.47 7.17 -17.20
C LEU A 356 14.10 7.87 -17.06
N PHE A 357 13.17 7.25 -16.33
CA PHE A 357 11.86 7.85 -16.08
C PHE A 357 11.95 9.17 -15.29
N VAL A 358 12.83 9.24 -14.29
CA VAL A 358 13.15 10.49 -13.58
C VAL A 358 13.67 11.55 -14.55
N GLY A 359 14.62 11.20 -15.41
CA GLY A 359 15.15 12.08 -16.44
C GLY A 359 14.07 12.60 -17.40
N VAL A 360 13.14 11.74 -17.82
CA VAL A 360 12.00 12.11 -18.67
C VAL A 360 11.04 13.06 -17.94
N LEU A 361 10.68 12.78 -16.68
CA LEU A 361 9.84 13.67 -15.88
C LEU A 361 10.51 15.03 -15.68
N TRP A 362 11.83 15.05 -15.45
CA TRP A 362 12.62 16.28 -15.34
C TRP A 362 12.60 17.08 -16.65
N TYR A 363 12.86 16.43 -17.78
CA TYR A 363 12.86 17.04 -19.11
C TYR A 363 11.51 17.69 -19.45
N PHE A 364 10.39 17.03 -19.11
CA PHE A 364 9.03 17.58 -19.28
C PHE A 364 8.56 18.46 -18.12
N LYS A 365 9.45 18.85 -17.20
CA LYS A 365 9.20 19.73 -16.05
C LYS A 365 8.05 19.25 -15.14
N LYS A 366 7.89 17.93 -15.02
CA LYS A 366 6.86 17.27 -14.17
C LYS A 366 7.32 17.12 -12.72
N PHE A 367 7.94 18.16 -12.16
CA PHE A 367 8.55 18.14 -10.82
C PHE A 367 7.57 17.78 -9.69
N LYS A 368 6.28 18.11 -9.85
CA LYS A 368 5.25 17.74 -8.87
C LYS A 368 5.11 16.23 -8.73
N ILE A 369 5.13 15.50 -9.85
CA ILE A 369 4.99 14.04 -9.86
C ILE A 369 6.24 13.40 -9.26
N LEU A 370 7.42 13.91 -9.63
CA LEU A 370 8.69 13.50 -9.00
C LEU A 370 8.61 13.62 -7.47
N LEU A 371 8.22 14.80 -6.97
CA LEU A 371 8.08 15.05 -5.54
C LEU A 371 7.09 14.08 -4.89
N PHE A 372 5.92 13.85 -5.50
CA PHE A 372 4.92 12.93 -4.93
C PHE A 372 5.41 11.50 -4.84
N VAL A 373 6.14 11.00 -5.85
CA VAL A 373 6.73 9.65 -5.83
C VAL A 373 7.83 9.55 -4.75
N VAL A 374 8.70 10.56 -4.62
CA VAL A 374 9.72 10.58 -3.54
C VAL A 374 9.05 10.47 -2.17
N LEU A 375 8.01 11.28 -1.94
CA LEU A 375 7.35 11.35 -0.63
C LEU A 375 6.57 10.08 -0.27
N SER A 376 6.02 9.36 -1.24
CA SER A 376 5.31 8.11 -0.99
C SER A 376 6.24 6.96 -0.62
N MET A 377 7.54 7.05 -0.90
CA MET A 377 8.55 6.04 -0.55
C MET A 377 9.62 6.49 0.45
N ALA A 378 9.64 7.78 0.82
CA ALA A 378 10.64 8.37 1.71
C ALA A 378 10.79 7.63 3.06
N GLY A 379 9.71 7.02 3.54
CA GLY A 379 9.69 6.30 4.80
C GLY A 379 10.38 4.93 4.79
N TYR A 380 10.88 4.42 3.65
CA TYR A 380 11.56 3.11 3.61
C TYR A 380 12.68 2.98 2.57
N VAL A 381 12.63 3.74 1.47
CA VAL A 381 13.44 3.44 0.27
C VAL A 381 14.96 3.50 0.50
N LEU A 382 15.41 4.23 1.53
CA LEU A 382 16.83 4.38 1.86
C LEU A 382 17.44 3.13 2.49
N TYR A 383 16.62 2.23 3.06
CA TYR A 383 17.12 1.08 3.82
C TYR A 383 16.42 -0.23 3.46
N TYR A 384 15.35 -0.19 2.67
CA TYR A 384 14.63 -1.39 2.24
C TYR A 384 14.23 -1.26 0.76
N PRO A 385 14.36 -2.32 -0.04
CA PRO A 385 14.04 -2.26 -1.45
C PRO A 385 12.54 -1.99 -1.68
N PRO A 386 12.18 -1.23 -2.74
CA PRO A 386 10.80 -0.95 -3.10
C PRO A 386 10.14 -2.18 -3.72
N ILE A 387 9.89 -3.20 -2.89
CA ILE A 387 9.15 -4.39 -3.31
C ILE A 387 7.75 -3.99 -3.78
N GLN A 388 7.17 -4.79 -4.66
CA GLN A 388 5.91 -4.48 -5.35
C GLN A 388 4.77 -4.10 -4.38
N ALA A 389 4.68 -4.75 -3.22
CA ALA A 389 3.68 -4.46 -2.20
C ALA A 389 3.82 -3.06 -1.56
N TYR A 390 5.06 -2.55 -1.45
CA TYR A 390 5.36 -1.24 -0.86
C TYR A 390 5.32 -0.12 -1.92
N MET A 391 5.33 -0.53 -3.19
CA MET A 391 5.23 0.31 -4.36
C MET A 391 3.80 0.56 -4.82
N TYR A 392 2.80 -0.09 -4.21
CA TYR A 392 1.43 -0.01 -4.70
C TYR A 392 0.90 1.43 -4.80
N GLY A 393 1.20 2.27 -3.81
CA GLY A 393 0.90 3.70 -3.88
C GLY A 393 1.64 4.45 -4.99
N ASN A 394 2.89 4.05 -5.28
CA ASN A 394 3.71 4.66 -6.32
C ASN A 394 3.18 4.33 -7.72
N TYR A 395 2.67 3.12 -7.97
CA TYR A 395 2.20 2.73 -9.29
C TYR A 395 1.17 3.69 -9.88
N LEU A 396 0.23 4.20 -9.07
CA LEU A 396 -0.72 5.21 -9.51
C LEU A 396 -0.02 6.50 -9.98
N LEU A 397 0.97 6.97 -9.22
CA LEU A 397 1.71 8.19 -9.52
C LEU A 397 2.62 8.01 -10.75
N LEU A 398 3.23 6.84 -10.92
CA LEU A 398 4.04 6.51 -12.09
C LEU A 398 3.19 6.42 -13.35
N VAL A 399 2.02 5.77 -13.29
CA VAL A 399 1.07 5.75 -14.42
C VAL A 399 0.63 7.17 -14.77
N TRP A 400 0.26 7.99 -13.78
CA TRP A 400 -0.09 9.39 -14.04
C TRP A 400 1.09 10.17 -14.66
N GLY A 401 2.30 9.99 -14.15
CA GLY A 401 3.52 10.56 -14.72
C GLY A 401 3.73 10.20 -16.18
N LEU A 402 3.56 8.92 -16.53
CA LEU A 402 3.70 8.42 -17.89
C LEU A 402 2.65 9.06 -18.82
N ILE A 403 1.38 9.12 -18.39
CA ILE A 403 0.31 9.74 -19.17
C ILE A 403 0.62 11.23 -19.44
N GLU A 404 1.05 11.96 -18.42
CA GLU A 404 1.41 13.39 -18.52
C GLU A 404 2.60 13.64 -19.46
N VAL A 405 3.56 12.72 -19.49
CA VAL A 405 4.69 12.74 -20.41
C VAL A 405 4.22 12.47 -21.84
N LEU A 406 3.41 11.43 -22.06
CA LEU A 406 2.89 11.10 -23.40
C LEU A 406 2.05 12.23 -23.99
N GLU A 407 1.20 12.88 -23.18
CA GLU A 407 0.43 14.06 -23.61
C GLU A 407 1.33 15.28 -23.87
N ALA A 408 2.42 15.45 -23.12
CA ALA A 408 3.39 16.52 -23.37
C ALA A 408 4.20 16.26 -24.66
N MET A 409 4.61 15.02 -24.91
CA MET A 409 5.26 14.60 -26.15
C MET A 409 4.38 14.86 -27.36
N ARG A 410 3.11 14.46 -27.31
CA ARG A 410 2.14 14.68 -28.40
C ARG A 410 1.97 16.17 -28.73
N ARG A 411 1.99 17.04 -27.71
CA ARG A 411 1.91 18.50 -27.89
C ARG A 411 3.20 19.09 -28.46
N LYS A 412 4.36 18.61 -28.00
CA LYS A 412 5.68 19.12 -28.42
C LYS A 412 6.08 18.63 -29.81
N TYR A 413 5.68 17.42 -30.19
CA TYR A 413 6.06 16.75 -31.44
C TYR A 413 4.83 16.20 -32.19
N PRO A 414 3.93 17.06 -32.70
CA PRO A 414 2.67 16.62 -33.30
C PRO A 414 2.87 15.76 -34.56
N HIS A 415 3.97 15.93 -35.28
CA HIS A 415 4.27 15.17 -36.51
C HIS A 415 4.88 13.78 -36.25
N ALA A 416 5.51 13.58 -35.08
CA ALA A 416 6.11 12.29 -34.73
C ALA A 416 5.08 11.28 -34.19
N VAL A 417 3.89 11.75 -33.80
CA VAL A 417 2.83 10.93 -33.22
C VAL A 417 1.63 10.88 -34.17
N LYS A 418 1.87 10.52 -35.43
CA LYS A 418 0.81 9.91 -36.26
C LYS A 418 0.81 8.43 -35.94
N ILE A 419 0.10 8.07 -34.87
CA ILE A 419 -0.24 6.67 -34.62
C ILE A 419 -1.33 6.35 -35.65
N THR A 420 -0.92 5.68 -36.73
CA THR A 420 -1.82 5.00 -37.67
C THR A 420 -2.63 3.93 -36.97
#